data_AF-A0A6J8D032-F1
#
_entry.id   AF-A0A6J8D032-F1
#
_cell.length_a   1.000
_cell.length_b   1.000
_cell.length_c   1.000
_cell.angle_alpha   90.00
_cell.angle_beta   90.00
_cell.angle_gamma   90.00
#
_symmetry.space_group_name_H-M   'P 1'
#
loop_
_entity.id
_entity.type
_entity.pdbx_description
1 polymer ?
#
loop_
_entity_poly.entity_id
_entity_poly.type
_entity_poly.pdbx_seq_one_letter_code
_entity_poly.pdbx_strand_id
1 'polypeptide(L)'
;MDTLTGVIPDFSLVQVTQTTSSTKMELIGFQRFLSNIEDANPAVDVVVTDRHVQIRKAMATDHSNKNHQFDVWHLSKSIKKKILAIKPKKLLSEVKPWIPSILNHVWWCSREAEGNPDKLEETWTSLLYHISNRHTFPGKLVTKCGHPPLSDDAIRKKKWMAKDSPAYEALENVITNKLILRDIRHLDRFCHTGSLETYHSMMLKYCPKRMEFDYPSMVARTQLAVVDNNVNIGRKQKIGANGMLSFTTRCPKSTGRWTARKVYEKKEYDFKTDIMQSAITNQQDGTQKKTLHQLKSLTLPRNISKDPAPCKEDLVDSHRSRFI
;
A
#
# COMPACT_ATOMS: atom_id res chain seq x y z
N MET A 1 6.10 -4.12 -7.40
CA MET A 1 7.08 -4.71 -6.47
C MET A 1 6.62 -6.11 -6.15
N ASP A 2 7.50 -7.09 -6.27
CA ASP A 2 7.26 -8.44 -5.78
C ASP A 2 7.21 -8.43 -4.25
N THR A 3 6.11 -8.91 -3.68
CA THR A 3 5.87 -8.87 -2.24
C THR A 3 6.71 -9.86 -1.46
N LEU A 4 7.23 -10.92 -2.11
CA LEU A 4 8.04 -11.95 -1.47
C LEU A 4 9.51 -11.51 -1.38
N THR A 5 10.06 -11.03 -2.50
CA THR A 5 11.48 -10.66 -2.58
C THR A 5 11.73 -9.18 -2.28
N GLY A 6 10.72 -8.32 -2.43
CA GLY A 6 10.87 -6.87 -2.38
C GLY A 6 11.46 -6.25 -3.66
N VAL A 7 11.76 -7.07 -4.66
CA VAL A 7 12.33 -6.64 -5.94
C VAL A 7 11.30 -5.85 -6.72
N ILE A 8 11.76 -4.83 -7.42
CA ILE A 8 10.94 -4.09 -8.39
C ILE A 8 11.38 -4.56 -9.78
N PRO A 9 10.62 -5.47 -10.43
CA PRO A 9 10.99 -6.02 -11.73
C PRO A 9 10.74 -5.04 -12.88
N ASP A 10 9.69 -4.21 -12.76
CA ASP A 10 9.35 -3.19 -13.75
C ASP A 10 8.63 -2.01 -13.08
N PHE A 11 8.49 -0.91 -13.80
CA PHE A 11 7.64 0.22 -13.44
C PHE A 11 7.04 0.87 -14.70
N SER A 12 5.86 1.45 -14.58
CA SER A 12 5.22 2.20 -15.67
C SER A 12 5.03 3.67 -15.29
N LEU A 13 5.61 4.58 -16.07
CA LEU A 13 5.39 6.02 -15.95
C LEU A 13 4.25 6.44 -16.89
N VAL A 14 3.26 7.15 -16.35
CA VAL A 14 2.16 7.72 -17.12
C VAL A 14 2.19 9.23 -16.91
N GLN A 15 2.18 10.00 -18.00
CA GLN A 15 2.04 11.45 -17.94
C GLN A 15 0.55 11.81 -18.04
N VAL A 16 0.14 12.87 -17.34
CA VAL A 16 -1.26 13.31 -17.34
C VAL A 16 -1.79 13.63 -18.74
N THR A 17 -0.94 14.10 -19.67
CA THR A 17 -1.29 14.36 -21.08
C THR A 17 -1.73 13.10 -21.84
N GLN A 18 -1.41 11.91 -21.34
CA GLN A 18 -1.86 10.63 -21.90
C GLN A 18 -3.28 10.27 -21.44
N THR A 19 -3.90 11.06 -20.56
CA THR A 19 -5.21 10.77 -19.98
C THR A 19 -5.92 12.04 -19.51
N THR A 20 -7.01 11.90 -18.76
CA THR A 20 -7.85 13.03 -18.32
C THR A 20 -7.86 13.23 -16.81
N SER A 21 -7.33 12.28 -16.03
CA SER A 21 -7.28 12.39 -14.56
C SER A 21 -6.26 11.45 -13.94
N SER A 22 -5.81 11.76 -12.72
CA SER A 22 -4.90 10.91 -11.93
C SER A 22 -5.45 9.49 -11.71
N THR A 23 -6.74 9.34 -11.43
CA THR A 23 -7.41 8.04 -11.28
C THR A 23 -7.26 7.16 -12.52
N LYS A 24 -7.37 7.76 -13.72
CA LYS A 24 -7.15 7.03 -14.97
C LYS A 24 -5.67 6.76 -15.24
N MET A 25 -4.76 7.64 -14.77
CA MET A 25 -3.31 7.38 -14.84
C MET A 25 -2.96 6.10 -14.08
N GLU A 26 -3.53 5.90 -12.89
CA GLU A 26 -3.31 4.69 -12.09
C GLU A 26 -3.79 3.43 -12.82
N LEU A 27 -4.97 3.45 -13.43
CA LEU A 27 -5.48 2.31 -14.20
C LEU A 27 -4.59 1.99 -15.41
N ILE A 28 -4.23 3.00 -16.21
CA ILE A 28 -3.35 2.83 -17.38
C ILE A 28 -1.98 2.32 -16.94
N GLY A 29 -1.42 2.88 -15.86
CA GLY A 29 -0.15 2.46 -15.31
C GLY A 29 -0.18 1.01 -14.84
N PHE A 30 -1.27 0.60 -14.17
CA PHE A 30 -1.52 -0.77 -13.76
C PHE A 30 -1.60 -1.73 -14.96
N GLN A 31 -2.40 -1.42 -15.98
CA GLN A 31 -2.57 -2.26 -17.16
C GLN A 31 -1.26 -2.43 -17.94
N ARG A 32 -0.51 -1.33 -18.14
CA ARG A 32 0.81 -1.37 -18.81
C ARG A 32 1.81 -2.20 -18.01
N PHE A 33 1.86 -2.00 -16.70
CA PHE A 33 2.76 -2.76 -15.83
C PHE A 33 2.42 -4.26 -15.85
N LEU A 34 1.14 -4.62 -15.70
CA LEU A 34 0.74 -6.02 -15.68
C LEU A 34 1.00 -6.69 -17.02
N SER A 35 0.66 -6.06 -18.14
CA SER A 35 0.96 -6.57 -19.49
C SER A 35 2.46 -6.79 -19.69
N ASN A 36 3.32 -5.80 -19.35
CA ASN A 36 4.77 -5.95 -19.50
C ASN A 36 5.32 -7.13 -18.68
N ILE A 37 4.81 -7.31 -17.46
CA ILE A 37 5.24 -8.41 -16.59
C ILE A 37 4.76 -9.74 -17.15
N GLU A 38 3.53 -9.84 -17.63
CA GLU A 38 2.99 -11.07 -18.21
C GLU A 38 3.69 -11.48 -19.50
N ASP A 39 4.06 -10.51 -20.34
CA ASP A 39 4.85 -10.73 -21.56
C ASP A 39 6.24 -11.34 -21.24
N ALA A 40 6.83 -10.95 -20.10
CA ALA A 40 8.14 -11.43 -19.66
C ALA A 40 8.07 -12.69 -18.77
N ASN A 41 7.01 -12.83 -17.99
CA ASN A 41 6.77 -13.91 -17.06
C ASN A 41 5.26 -14.18 -16.95
N PRO A 42 4.74 -15.22 -17.63
CA PRO A 42 3.31 -15.49 -17.68
C PRO A 42 2.69 -15.94 -16.35
N ALA A 43 3.49 -16.18 -15.29
CA ALA A 43 3.04 -16.78 -14.03
C ALA A 43 2.69 -15.75 -12.92
N VAL A 44 2.01 -14.65 -13.24
CA VAL A 44 1.47 -13.75 -12.20
C VAL A 44 0.17 -14.34 -11.61
N ASP A 45 0.29 -14.98 -10.45
CA ASP A 45 -0.83 -15.61 -9.74
C ASP A 45 -1.58 -14.63 -8.82
N VAL A 46 -0.84 -13.82 -8.04
CA VAL A 46 -1.41 -12.91 -7.04
C VAL A 46 -1.11 -11.46 -7.38
N VAL A 47 -2.14 -10.61 -7.36
CA VAL A 47 -2.01 -9.16 -7.53
C VAL A 47 -2.51 -8.46 -6.27
N VAL A 48 -1.64 -7.67 -5.64
CA VAL A 48 -1.97 -6.91 -4.43
C VAL A 48 -2.15 -5.44 -4.79
N THR A 49 -3.30 -4.87 -4.46
CA THR A 49 -3.60 -3.45 -4.73
C THR A 49 -4.25 -2.76 -3.54
N ASP A 50 -4.30 -1.43 -3.61
CA ASP A 50 -5.26 -0.68 -2.83
C ASP A 50 -6.69 -0.92 -3.32
N ARG A 51 -7.67 -0.37 -2.59
CA ARG A 51 -9.10 -0.49 -2.90
C ARG A 51 -9.55 0.50 -3.99
N HIS A 52 -8.74 0.66 -5.04
CA HIS A 52 -9.01 1.55 -6.17
C HIS A 52 -10.14 0.98 -7.04
N VAL A 53 -11.22 1.73 -7.22
CA VAL A 53 -12.47 1.24 -7.82
C VAL A 53 -12.26 0.75 -9.27
N GLN A 54 -11.48 1.47 -10.07
CA GLN A 54 -11.27 1.11 -11.47
C GLN A 54 -10.37 -0.13 -11.62
N ILE A 55 -9.35 -0.26 -10.77
CA ILE A 55 -8.45 -1.42 -10.79
C ILE A 55 -9.20 -2.65 -10.31
N ARG A 56 -10.02 -2.51 -9.26
CA ARG A 56 -10.94 -3.58 -8.82
C ARG A 56 -11.84 -4.06 -9.95
N LYS A 57 -12.41 -3.13 -10.74
CA LYS A 57 -13.23 -3.50 -11.90
C LYS A 57 -12.41 -4.27 -12.93
N ALA A 58 -11.24 -3.76 -13.31
CA ALA A 58 -10.36 -4.41 -14.27
C ALA A 58 -9.90 -5.81 -13.79
N MET A 59 -9.58 -5.98 -12.51
CA MET A 59 -9.26 -7.30 -11.94
C MET A 59 -10.45 -8.27 -12.04
N ALA A 60 -11.67 -7.78 -11.80
CA ALA A 60 -12.85 -8.62 -11.85
C ALA A 60 -13.27 -9.00 -13.28
N THR A 61 -13.04 -8.13 -14.28
CA THR A 61 -13.48 -8.35 -15.66
C THR A 61 -12.38 -8.94 -16.55
N ASP A 62 -11.18 -8.38 -16.48
CA ASP A 62 -10.12 -8.60 -17.46
C ASP A 62 -9.05 -9.59 -16.93
N HIS A 63 -8.94 -9.73 -15.60
CA HIS A 63 -7.95 -10.59 -14.92
C HIS A 63 -8.59 -11.49 -13.86
N SER A 64 -9.80 -11.98 -14.12
CA SER A 64 -10.59 -12.79 -13.17
C SER A 64 -9.96 -14.13 -12.80
N ASN A 65 -9.00 -14.60 -13.61
CA ASN A 65 -8.19 -15.78 -13.36
C ASN A 65 -7.10 -15.56 -12.30
N LYS A 66 -6.84 -14.31 -11.88
CA LYS A 66 -5.82 -13.98 -10.88
C LYS A 66 -6.42 -13.80 -9.51
N ASN A 67 -5.65 -14.17 -8.50
CA ASN A 67 -6.02 -13.91 -7.12
C ASN A 67 -5.79 -12.42 -6.78
N HIS A 68 -6.89 -11.66 -6.63
CA HIS A 68 -6.84 -10.24 -6.28
C HIS A 68 -6.88 -10.03 -4.77
N GLN A 69 -5.79 -9.51 -4.21
CA GLN A 69 -5.64 -9.23 -2.78
C GLN A 69 -5.59 -7.73 -2.49
N PHE A 70 -6.00 -7.35 -1.28
CA PHE A 70 -5.89 -5.98 -0.78
C PHE A 70 -4.81 -5.83 0.29
N ASP A 71 -4.30 -4.62 0.42
CA ASP A 71 -3.48 -4.26 1.59
C ASP A 71 -4.33 -4.24 2.87
N VAL A 72 -4.04 -5.20 3.76
CA VAL A 72 -4.65 -5.32 5.09
C VAL A 72 -4.51 -4.04 5.93
N TRP A 73 -3.42 -3.28 5.78
CA TRP A 73 -3.21 -2.03 6.49
C TRP A 73 -4.20 -0.95 6.05
N HIS A 74 -4.41 -0.79 4.75
CA HIS A 74 -5.36 0.18 4.20
C HIS A 74 -6.80 -0.18 4.58
N LEU A 75 -7.17 -1.47 4.60
CA LEU A 75 -8.49 -1.88 5.10
C LEU A 75 -8.65 -1.61 6.60
N SER A 76 -7.66 -1.98 7.41
CA SER A 76 -7.62 -1.72 8.85
C SER A 76 -7.83 -0.23 9.17
N LYS A 77 -7.13 0.66 8.46
CA LYS A 77 -7.31 2.12 8.57
C LYS A 77 -8.74 2.57 8.25
N SER A 78 -9.35 1.94 7.26
CA SER A 78 -10.70 2.30 6.80
C SER A 78 -11.77 1.84 7.79
N ILE A 79 -11.60 0.66 8.39
CA ILE A 79 -12.40 0.17 9.51
C ILE A 79 -12.27 1.12 10.70
N LYS A 80 -11.04 1.51 11.08
CA LYS A 80 -10.80 2.51 12.14
C LYS A 80 -11.57 3.81 11.87
N LYS A 81 -11.54 4.32 10.64
CA LYS A 81 -12.25 5.55 10.26
C LYS A 81 -13.77 5.40 10.43
N LYS A 82 -14.34 4.25 10.03
CA LYS A 82 -15.77 3.96 10.23
C LYS A 82 -16.15 3.89 11.71
N ILE A 83 -15.33 3.24 12.53
CA ILE A 83 -15.55 3.20 13.99
C ILE A 83 -15.51 4.62 14.58
N LEU A 84 -14.51 5.42 14.21
CA LEU A 84 -14.39 6.81 14.69
C LEU A 84 -15.53 7.73 14.22
N ALA A 85 -16.30 7.32 13.22
CA ALA A 85 -17.45 8.05 12.71
C ALA A 85 -18.76 7.72 13.46
N ILE A 86 -18.76 6.74 14.39
CA ILE A 86 -19.94 6.37 15.17
C ILE A 86 -20.48 7.58 15.94
N LYS A 87 -21.80 7.76 15.90
CA LYS A 87 -22.56 8.79 16.62
C LYS A 87 -23.69 8.15 17.43
N PRO A 88 -24.09 8.76 18.56
CA PRO A 88 -23.50 9.95 19.19
C PRO A 88 -22.13 9.67 19.84
N LYS A 89 -21.43 10.73 20.30
CA LYS A 89 -20.09 10.62 20.94
C LYS A 89 -20.07 9.65 22.12
N LYS A 90 -21.20 9.48 22.82
CA LYS A 90 -21.36 8.52 23.93
C LYS A 90 -21.08 7.08 23.46
N LEU A 91 -21.71 6.63 22.38
CA LEU A 91 -21.48 5.28 21.83
C LEU A 91 -20.02 5.09 21.40
N LEU A 92 -19.45 6.09 20.73
CA LEU A 92 -18.04 6.05 20.36
C LEU A 92 -17.12 5.91 21.58
N SER A 93 -17.44 6.51 22.72
CA SER A 93 -16.61 6.41 23.93
C SER A 93 -16.54 4.99 24.50
N GLU A 94 -17.57 4.18 24.27
CA GLU A 94 -17.66 2.77 24.69
C GLU A 94 -16.95 1.84 23.69
N VAL A 95 -17.03 2.15 22.39
CA VAL A 95 -16.37 1.37 21.33
C VAL A 95 -14.87 1.69 21.20
N LYS A 96 -14.47 2.96 21.43
CA LYS A 96 -13.10 3.44 21.20
C LYS A 96 -12.00 2.63 21.92
N PRO A 97 -12.17 2.16 23.17
CA PRO A 97 -11.19 1.29 23.83
C PRO A 97 -10.90 -0.03 23.08
N TRP A 98 -11.84 -0.51 22.28
CA TRP A 98 -11.70 -1.75 21.51
C TRP A 98 -10.94 -1.58 20.20
N ILE A 99 -10.76 -0.36 19.69
CA ILE A 99 -10.10 -0.11 18.40
C ILE A 99 -8.76 -0.84 18.26
N PRO A 100 -7.81 -0.80 19.22
CA PRO A 100 -6.56 -1.53 19.10
C PRO A 100 -6.76 -3.05 18.92
N SER A 101 -7.68 -3.66 19.68
CA SER A 101 -7.99 -5.08 19.56
C SER A 101 -8.67 -5.42 18.25
N ILE A 102 -9.62 -4.61 17.80
CA ILE A 102 -10.31 -4.78 16.51
C ILE A 102 -9.31 -4.72 15.37
N LEU A 103 -8.40 -3.74 15.37
CA LEU A 103 -7.39 -3.62 14.32
C LEU A 103 -6.43 -4.80 14.35
N ASN A 104 -5.93 -5.21 15.51
CA ASN A 104 -5.10 -6.41 15.61
C ASN A 104 -5.84 -7.66 15.13
N HIS A 105 -7.15 -7.75 15.38
CA HIS A 105 -8.00 -8.84 14.91
C HIS A 105 -8.08 -8.91 13.39
N VAL A 106 -8.16 -7.76 12.68
CA VAL A 106 -8.13 -7.74 11.20
C VAL A 106 -6.85 -8.40 10.66
N TRP A 107 -5.70 -8.04 11.22
CA TRP A 107 -4.41 -8.62 10.82
C TRP A 107 -4.34 -10.10 11.15
N TRP A 108 -4.84 -10.48 12.32
CA TRP A 108 -4.90 -11.89 12.73
C TRP A 108 -5.81 -12.71 11.80
N CYS A 109 -7.02 -12.24 11.48
CA CYS A 109 -7.93 -12.90 10.54
C CYS A 109 -7.24 -13.16 9.20
N SER A 110 -6.58 -12.13 8.66
CA SER A 110 -5.87 -12.22 7.39
C SER A 110 -4.71 -13.23 7.42
N ARG A 111 -4.00 -13.32 8.56
CA ARG A 111 -2.89 -14.27 8.74
C ARG A 111 -3.36 -15.72 8.89
N GLU A 112 -4.45 -15.96 9.63
CA GLU A 112 -4.96 -17.31 9.91
C GLU A 112 -5.94 -17.82 8.84
N ALA A 113 -6.25 -17.01 7.84
CA ALA A 113 -7.19 -17.36 6.77
C ALA A 113 -6.70 -18.53 5.91
N GLU A 114 -5.38 -18.73 5.79
CA GLU A 114 -4.78 -19.82 5.01
C GLU A 114 -5.30 -19.88 3.56
N GLY A 115 -5.59 -18.73 2.95
CA GLY A 115 -6.15 -18.67 1.59
C GLY A 115 -7.64 -19.01 1.48
N ASN A 116 -8.37 -19.07 2.61
CA ASN A 116 -9.81 -19.33 2.64
C ASN A 116 -10.61 -18.06 3.02
N PRO A 117 -11.26 -17.40 2.05
CA PRO A 117 -12.08 -16.20 2.31
C PRO A 117 -13.27 -16.42 3.23
N ASP A 118 -13.88 -17.61 3.23
CA ASP A 118 -15.02 -17.93 4.11
C ASP A 118 -14.57 -18.09 5.56
N LYS A 119 -13.45 -18.81 5.78
CA LYS A 119 -12.80 -18.89 7.09
C LYS A 119 -12.44 -17.50 7.59
N LEU A 120 -11.90 -16.64 6.73
CA LEU A 120 -11.54 -15.26 7.07
C LEU A 120 -12.77 -14.46 7.50
N GLU A 121 -13.87 -14.52 6.73
CA GLU A 121 -15.11 -13.80 7.04
C GLU A 121 -15.76 -14.28 8.35
N GLU A 122 -15.81 -15.59 8.60
CA GLU A 122 -16.28 -16.15 9.88
C GLU A 122 -15.37 -15.71 11.05
N THR A 123 -14.05 -15.74 10.84
CA THR A 123 -13.09 -15.27 11.83
C THR A 123 -13.28 -13.78 12.15
N TRP A 124 -13.51 -12.95 11.12
CA TRP A 124 -13.77 -11.53 11.27
C TRP A 124 -15.05 -11.25 12.05
N THR A 125 -16.15 -11.91 11.68
CA THR A 125 -17.46 -11.71 12.32
C THR A 125 -17.51 -12.28 13.75
N SER A 126 -16.69 -13.28 14.07
CA SER A 126 -16.55 -13.81 15.44
C SER A 126 -16.11 -12.75 16.48
N LEU A 127 -15.50 -11.65 16.03
CA LEU A 127 -15.17 -10.49 16.86
C LEU A 127 -16.36 -9.99 17.70
N LEU A 128 -17.57 -10.04 17.15
CA LEU A 128 -18.79 -9.60 17.84
C LEU A 128 -19.15 -10.50 19.03
N TYR A 129 -18.72 -11.75 19.03
CA TYR A 129 -18.86 -12.65 20.17
C TYR A 129 -17.76 -12.37 21.19
N HIS A 130 -16.51 -12.21 20.72
CA HIS A 130 -15.37 -11.90 21.59
C HIS A 130 -15.58 -10.61 22.39
N ILE A 131 -16.13 -9.56 21.79
CA ILE A 131 -16.37 -8.27 22.47
C ILE A 131 -17.38 -8.39 23.62
N SER A 132 -18.27 -9.39 23.57
CA SER A 132 -19.22 -9.73 24.62
C SER A 132 -18.77 -10.91 25.51
N ASN A 133 -17.47 -11.21 25.53
CA ASN A 133 -16.87 -12.31 26.29
C ASN A 133 -17.46 -13.70 25.95
N ARG A 134 -17.95 -13.88 24.71
CA ARG A 134 -18.40 -15.18 24.20
C ARG A 134 -17.31 -15.74 23.29
N HIS A 135 -16.80 -16.90 23.67
CA HIS A 135 -15.65 -17.54 23.01
C HIS A 135 -16.04 -18.76 22.16
N THR A 136 -17.34 -19.03 22.07
CA THR A 136 -17.96 -20.00 21.16
C THR A 136 -19.01 -19.28 20.33
N PHE A 137 -19.12 -19.66 19.06
CA PHE A 137 -19.96 -18.96 18.09
C PHE A 137 -20.45 -19.91 16.97
N PRO A 138 -21.59 -19.59 16.34
CA PRO A 138 -22.27 -20.49 15.40
C PRO A 138 -21.69 -20.38 13.97
N GLY A 139 -20.38 -20.57 13.81
CA GLY A 139 -19.73 -20.66 12.48
C GLY A 139 -19.65 -22.10 11.97
N LYS A 140 -19.42 -22.27 10.66
CA LYS A 140 -19.23 -23.59 10.04
C LYS A 140 -17.77 -24.02 10.07
N LEU A 141 -16.87 -23.08 9.80
CA LEU A 141 -15.42 -23.28 9.73
C LEU A 141 -14.74 -22.84 11.04
N VAL A 142 -15.31 -21.85 11.73
CA VAL A 142 -14.77 -21.32 12.99
C VAL A 142 -15.87 -21.34 14.04
N THR A 143 -15.69 -22.13 15.09
CA THR A 143 -16.70 -22.34 16.15
C THR A 143 -16.26 -21.85 17.53
N LYS A 144 -14.97 -21.57 17.71
CA LYS A 144 -14.37 -21.12 18.97
C LYS A 144 -13.16 -20.22 18.76
N CYS A 145 -12.76 -19.50 19.81
CA CYS A 145 -11.57 -18.66 19.79
C CYS A 145 -10.27 -19.48 19.58
N GLY A 146 -9.30 -18.89 18.88
CA GLY A 146 -7.98 -19.48 18.66
C GLY A 146 -6.93 -19.19 19.75
N HIS A 147 -7.32 -18.53 20.85
CA HIS A 147 -6.41 -18.19 21.94
C HIS A 147 -6.63 -19.10 23.18
N PRO A 148 -5.62 -19.26 24.04
CA PRO A 148 -5.80 -19.89 25.35
C PRO A 148 -6.83 -19.16 26.21
N PRO A 149 -7.37 -19.80 27.26
CA PRO A 149 -8.24 -19.13 28.22
C PRO A 149 -7.61 -17.84 28.76
N LEU A 150 -8.42 -16.79 28.86
CA LEU A 150 -7.99 -15.53 29.44
C LEU A 150 -7.79 -15.71 30.95
N SER A 151 -6.78 -15.07 31.52
CA SER A 151 -6.63 -15.03 32.97
C SER A 151 -7.77 -14.23 33.61
N ASP A 152 -8.09 -14.54 34.86
CA ASP A 152 -9.13 -13.82 35.62
C ASP A 152 -8.87 -12.31 35.66
N ASP A 153 -7.60 -11.91 35.78
CA ASP A 153 -7.19 -10.51 35.75
C ASP A 153 -7.49 -9.86 34.38
N ALA A 154 -7.21 -10.55 33.28
CA ALA A 154 -7.52 -10.06 31.94
C ALA A 154 -9.03 -9.95 31.70
N ILE A 155 -9.81 -10.89 32.22
CA ILE A 155 -11.27 -10.87 32.14
C ILE A 155 -11.84 -9.68 32.93
N ARG A 156 -11.35 -9.44 34.15
CA ARG A 156 -11.81 -8.34 35.01
C ARG A 156 -11.44 -6.96 34.48
N LYS A 157 -10.26 -6.81 33.86
CA LYS A 157 -9.77 -5.52 33.34
C LYS A 157 -10.39 -5.13 32.00
N LYS A 158 -10.91 -6.09 31.23
CA LYS A 158 -11.53 -5.83 29.92
C LYS A 158 -12.90 -5.18 30.09
N LYS A 159 -13.14 -4.14 29.29
CA LYS A 159 -14.44 -3.45 29.21
C LYS A 159 -15.35 -4.16 28.21
N TRP A 160 -15.86 -5.33 28.60
CA TRP A 160 -16.81 -6.10 27.79
C TRP A 160 -18.05 -5.29 27.45
N MET A 161 -18.64 -5.58 26.29
CA MET A 161 -19.83 -4.89 25.81
C MET A 161 -21.03 -5.82 25.90
N ALA A 162 -22.13 -5.33 26.48
CA ALA A 162 -23.38 -6.07 26.48
C ALA A 162 -23.95 -6.15 25.06
N LYS A 163 -24.39 -7.35 24.65
CA LYS A 163 -24.87 -7.62 23.28
C LYS A 163 -26.02 -6.71 22.87
N ASP A 164 -26.90 -6.38 23.81
CA ASP A 164 -28.10 -5.57 23.55
C ASP A 164 -27.87 -4.07 23.80
N SER A 165 -26.61 -3.65 23.97
CA SER A 165 -26.28 -2.24 24.17
C SER A 165 -26.28 -1.47 22.84
N PRO A 166 -26.69 -0.18 22.83
CA PRO A 166 -26.61 0.64 21.63
C PRO A 166 -25.19 0.79 21.05
N ALA A 167 -24.16 0.71 21.90
CA ALA A 167 -22.77 0.75 21.47
C ALA A 167 -22.37 -0.53 20.71
N TYR A 168 -22.91 -1.68 21.12
CA TYR A 168 -22.70 -2.96 20.44
C TYR A 168 -23.35 -2.95 19.06
N GLU A 169 -24.61 -2.56 18.99
CA GLU A 169 -25.35 -2.46 17.71
C GLU A 169 -24.65 -1.49 16.74
N ALA A 170 -24.18 -0.34 17.23
CA ALA A 170 -23.42 0.60 16.41
C ALA A 170 -22.11 0.01 15.87
N LEU A 171 -21.42 -0.82 16.67
CA LEU A 171 -20.23 -1.54 16.22
C LEU A 171 -20.58 -2.67 15.27
N GLU A 172 -21.60 -3.47 15.56
CA GLU A 172 -22.11 -4.56 14.72
C GLU A 172 -22.42 -4.06 13.30
N ASN A 173 -23.08 -2.91 13.17
CA ASN A 173 -23.34 -2.26 11.89
C ASN A 173 -22.05 -1.91 11.10
N VAL A 174 -20.94 -1.64 11.78
CA VAL A 174 -19.63 -1.45 11.14
C VAL A 174 -19.03 -2.79 10.74
N ILE A 175 -19.00 -3.77 11.65
CA ILE A 175 -18.35 -5.08 11.42
C ILE A 175 -19.06 -5.87 10.31
N THR A 176 -20.39 -5.84 10.30
CA THR A 176 -21.25 -6.54 9.31
C THR A 176 -21.56 -5.70 8.07
N ASN A 177 -20.94 -4.53 7.92
CA ASN A 177 -21.15 -3.68 6.78
C ASN A 177 -20.83 -4.44 5.47
N LYS A 178 -21.80 -4.52 4.55
CA LYS A 178 -21.68 -5.29 3.30
C LYS A 178 -20.40 -4.99 2.50
N LEU A 179 -19.98 -3.72 2.46
CA LEU A 179 -18.74 -3.33 1.76
C LEU A 179 -17.49 -3.80 2.51
N ILE A 180 -17.49 -3.77 3.85
CA ILE A 180 -16.39 -4.32 4.65
C ILE A 180 -16.32 -5.83 4.45
N LEU A 181 -17.43 -6.57 4.56
CA LEU A 181 -17.44 -8.01 4.37
C LEU A 181 -16.90 -8.40 2.99
N ARG A 182 -17.36 -7.71 1.94
CA ARG A 182 -16.82 -7.89 0.58
C ARG A 182 -15.32 -7.61 0.50
N ASP A 183 -14.82 -6.55 1.14
CA ASP A 183 -13.39 -6.21 1.11
C ASP A 183 -12.53 -7.15 1.96
N ILE A 184 -13.08 -7.67 3.07
CA ILE A 184 -12.45 -8.62 4.00
C ILE A 184 -12.08 -9.92 3.28
N ARG A 185 -12.91 -10.36 2.34
CA ARG A 185 -12.67 -11.56 1.51
C ARG A 185 -11.45 -11.46 0.57
N HIS A 186 -10.83 -10.28 0.42
CA HIS A 186 -9.60 -10.08 -0.37
C HIS A 186 -8.33 -10.06 0.49
N LEU A 187 -8.40 -10.54 1.75
CA LEU A 187 -7.27 -10.52 2.69
C LEU A 187 -6.78 -11.93 3.06
N ASP A 188 -7.17 -12.96 2.32
CA ASP A 188 -6.90 -14.37 2.64
C ASP A 188 -5.44 -14.81 2.45
N ARG A 189 -4.60 -13.99 1.79
CA ARG A 189 -3.18 -14.26 1.57
C ARG A 189 -2.22 -13.41 2.43
N PHE A 190 -2.74 -12.68 3.41
CA PHE A 190 -1.93 -11.83 4.31
C PHE A 190 -0.99 -10.86 3.57
N CYS A 191 -1.50 -10.18 2.56
CA CYS A 191 -0.72 -9.23 1.76
C CYS A 191 -0.71 -7.81 2.37
N HIS A 192 0.46 -7.16 2.34
CA HIS A 192 0.61 -5.75 2.76
C HIS A 192 1.73 -5.05 1.97
N THR A 193 1.63 -3.72 1.80
CA THR A 193 2.54 -2.94 0.93
C THR A 193 3.64 -2.19 1.68
N GLY A 194 3.98 -2.59 2.91
CA GLY A 194 4.96 -1.87 3.74
C GLY A 194 6.36 -1.70 3.11
N SER A 195 6.83 -2.67 2.32
CA SER A 195 8.07 -2.58 1.55
C SER A 195 7.95 -1.54 0.42
N LEU A 196 6.82 -1.51 -0.29
CA LEU A 196 6.52 -0.53 -1.32
C LEU A 196 6.48 0.91 -0.76
N GLU A 197 5.90 1.11 0.43
CA GLU A 197 5.92 2.41 1.12
C GLU A 197 7.33 2.86 1.51
N THR A 198 8.19 1.90 1.87
CA THR A 198 9.61 2.16 2.14
C THR A 198 10.34 2.57 0.86
N TYR A 199 10.06 1.89 -0.25
CA TYR A 199 10.56 2.27 -1.57
C TYR A 199 10.08 3.67 -1.98
N HIS A 200 8.79 3.98 -1.89
CA HIS A 200 8.26 5.31 -2.21
C HIS A 200 8.94 6.41 -1.40
N SER A 201 9.19 6.18 -0.11
CA SER A 201 9.92 7.12 0.74
C SER A 201 11.37 7.31 0.28
N MET A 202 12.04 6.25 -0.16
CA MET A 202 13.40 6.33 -0.70
C MET A 202 13.44 6.97 -2.09
N MET A 203 12.46 6.69 -2.95
CA MET A 203 12.35 7.22 -4.31
C MET A 203 12.33 8.75 -4.31
N LEU A 204 11.82 9.39 -3.25
CA LEU A 204 11.83 10.85 -3.09
C LEU A 204 13.24 11.46 -3.04
N LYS A 205 14.29 10.68 -2.80
CA LYS A 205 15.69 11.13 -2.93
C LYS A 205 16.09 11.35 -4.40
N TYR A 206 15.50 10.56 -5.30
CA TYR A 206 15.76 10.59 -6.74
C TYR A 206 14.75 11.47 -7.49
N CYS A 207 13.48 11.39 -7.09
CA CYS A 207 12.33 12.10 -7.66
C CYS A 207 11.62 12.95 -6.58
N PRO A 208 12.24 14.04 -6.08
CA PRO A 208 11.62 14.88 -5.08
C PRO A 208 10.37 15.61 -5.64
N LYS A 209 9.25 15.56 -4.91
CA LYS A 209 7.96 16.18 -5.31
C LYS A 209 8.00 17.70 -5.53
N ARG A 210 9.05 18.37 -5.02
CA ARG A 210 9.21 19.83 -5.08
C ARG A 210 9.98 20.31 -6.32
N MET A 211 10.40 19.38 -7.17
CA MET A 211 11.13 19.68 -8.40
C MET A 211 10.36 19.13 -9.58
N GLU A 212 10.35 19.89 -10.67
CA GLU A 212 9.84 19.44 -11.95
C GLU A 212 10.93 18.72 -12.72
N PHE A 213 10.54 17.66 -13.43
CA PHE A 213 11.40 16.88 -14.29
C PHE A 213 10.65 16.60 -15.59
N ASP A 214 11.35 16.68 -16.70
CA ASP A 214 10.81 16.19 -17.97
C ASP A 214 10.65 14.66 -17.93
N TYR A 215 9.92 14.13 -18.91
CA TYR A 215 9.59 12.71 -18.96
C TYR A 215 10.85 11.82 -19.01
N PRO A 216 11.86 12.08 -19.86
CA PRO A 216 13.10 11.30 -19.86
C PRO A 216 13.84 11.33 -18.50
N SER A 217 13.92 12.49 -17.84
CA SER A 217 14.55 12.60 -16.52
C SER A 217 13.78 11.82 -15.47
N MET A 218 12.44 11.84 -15.50
CA MET A 218 11.61 11.05 -14.59
C MET A 218 11.87 9.55 -14.77
N VAL A 219 12.00 9.08 -16.01
CA VAL A 219 12.32 7.68 -16.30
C VAL A 219 13.68 7.30 -15.73
N ALA A 220 14.74 8.06 -16.07
CA ALA A 220 16.09 7.77 -15.61
C ALA A 220 16.21 7.80 -14.07
N ARG A 221 15.58 8.78 -13.42
CA ARG A 221 15.59 8.90 -11.96
C ARG A 221 14.80 7.79 -11.27
N THR A 222 13.69 7.35 -11.89
CA THR A 222 12.91 6.21 -11.39
C THR A 222 13.71 4.92 -11.54
N GLN A 223 14.40 4.71 -12.66
CA GLN A 223 15.31 3.58 -12.85
C GLN A 223 16.41 3.54 -11.78
N LEU A 224 17.05 4.68 -11.49
CA LEU A 224 18.05 4.77 -10.41
C LEU A 224 17.48 4.43 -9.04
N ALA A 225 16.25 4.87 -8.74
CA ALA A 225 15.57 4.49 -7.51
C ALA A 225 15.30 2.98 -7.45
N VAL A 226 14.85 2.38 -8.55
CA VAL A 226 14.63 0.93 -8.67
C VAL A 226 15.94 0.16 -8.45
N VAL A 227 17.04 0.57 -9.08
CA VAL A 227 18.37 -0.05 -8.89
C VAL A 227 18.83 0.07 -7.44
N ASP A 228 18.74 1.26 -6.81
CA ASP A 228 19.10 1.43 -5.40
C ASP A 228 18.31 0.47 -4.50
N ASN A 229 16.99 0.38 -4.70
CA ASN A 229 16.15 -0.56 -3.97
C ASN A 229 16.63 -1.99 -4.18
N ASN A 230 16.73 -2.44 -5.44
CA ASN A 230 17.01 -3.82 -5.78
C ASN A 230 18.40 -4.27 -5.27
N VAL A 231 19.42 -3.43 -5.37
CA VAL A 231 20.77 -3.69 -4.82
C VAL A 231 20.75 -3.80 -3.29
N ASN A 232 19.88 -3.04 -2.63
CA ASN A 232 19.86 -2.91 -1.17
C ASN A 232 18.70 -3.68 -0.49
N ILE A 233 18.11 -4.66 -1.17
CA ILE A 233 17.16 -5.61 -0.57
C ILE A 233 17.92 -6.60 0.33
N GLY A 234 17.23 -7.15 1.33
CA GLY A 234 17.77 -8.29 2.11
C GLY A 234 18.92 -7.94 3.07
N ARG A 235 19.22 -6.66 3.27
CA ARG A 235 20.27 -6.22 4.21
C ARG A 235 20.05 -6.80 5.59
N LYS A 236 21.13 -7.30 6.20
CA LYS A 236 21.05 -7.90 7.53
C LYS A 236 20.86 -6.82 8.58
N GLN A 237 20.22 -7.21 9.68
CA GLN A 237 20.14 -6.35 10.85
C GLN A 237 21.55 -6.21 11.42
N LYS A 238 21.97 -4.97 11.69
CA LYS A 238 23.30 -4.66 12.21
C LYS A 238 23.48 -5.33 13.57
N ILE A 239 24.62 -5.98 13.79
CA ILE A 239 25.03 -6.50 15.09
C ILE A 239 25.84 -5.40 15.80
N GLY A 240 25.50 -5.12 17.06
CA GLY A 240 26.19 -4.16 17.91
C GLY A 240 27.51 -4.72 18.44
N ALA A 241 28.32 -3.85 19.07
CA ALA A 241 29.59 -4.25 19.68
C ALA A 241 29.43 -5.33 20.77
N ASN A 242 28.24 -5.43 21.38
CA ASN A 242 27.88 -6.43 22.37
C ASN A 242 27.42 -7.77 21.75
N GLY A 243 27.54 -7.97 20.44
CA GLY A 243 27.08 -9.17 19.75
C GLY A 243 25.56 -9.27 19.58
N MET A 244 24.78 -8.28 20.05
CA MET A 244 23.32 -8.29 19.95
C MET A 244 22.81 -7.54 18.71
N LEU A 245 21.62 -7.92 18.24
CA LEU A 245 20.93 -7.20 17.17
C LEU A 245 20.65 -5.74 17.57
N SER A 246 21.01 -4.80 16.69
CA SER A 246 20.93 -3.38 16.96
C SER A 246 19.52 -2.83 16.72
N PHE A 247 19.04 -2.03 17.66
CA PHE A 247 17.76 -1.32 17.59
C PHE A 247 17.95 0.16 17.87
N THR A 248 17.09 0.99 17.28
CA THR A 248 16.91 2.40 17.63
C THR A 248 15.51 2.60 18.18
N THR A 249 15.36 3.48 19.16
CA THR A 249 14.06 3.81 19.75
C THR A 249 13.48 5.05 19.08
N ARG A 250 12.18 5.03 18.82
CA ARG A 250 11.44 6.18 18.29
C ARG A 250 10.10 6.29 18.96
N CYS A 251 9.70 7.52 19.28
CA CYS A 251 8.35 7.85 19.73
C CYS A 251 7.62 8.61 18.60
N PRO A 252 6.80 7.94 17.77
CA PRO A 252 6.05 8.62 16.71
C PRO A 252 5.02 9.58 17.33
N LYS A 253 4.97 10.82 16.83
CA LYS A 253 3.97 11.83 17.27
C LYS A 253 2.52 11.33 17.17
N SER A 254 2.23 10.46 16.19
CA SER A 254 0.88 9.94 15.94
C SER A 254 0.40 8.93 16.99
N THR A 255 1.30 8.19 17.62
CA THR A 255 0.95 7.17 18.62
C THR A 255 1.34 7.57 20.04
N GLY A 256 2.33 8.45 20.19
CA GLY A 256 2.88 8.85 21.50
C GLY A 256 3.53 7.69 22.27
N ARG A 257 3.77 6.55 21.61
CA ARG A 257 4.33 5.34 22.22
C ARG A 257 5.74 5.09 21.71
N TRP A 258 6.63 4.73 22.62
CA TRP A 258 7.96 4.27 22.28
C TRP A 258 7.91 2.95 21.53
N THR A 259 8.67 2.88 20.44
CA THR A 259 8.79 1.70 19.58
C THR A 259 10.25 1.45 19.27
N ALA A 260 10.68 0.19 19.30
CA ALA A 260 11.99 -0.22 18.81
C ALA A 260 11.92 -0.43 17.29
N ARG A 261 12.95 0.01 16.58
CA ARG A 261 13.13 -0.22 15.13
C ARG A 261 14.46 -0.89 14.88
N LYS A 262 14.47 -1.91 14.03
CA LYS A 262 15.68 -2.60 13.60
C LYS A 262 16.62 -1.62 12.90
N VAL A 263 17.90 -1.63 13.29
CA VAL A 263 18.96 -0.92 12.57
C VAL A 263 19.64 -1.94 11.66
N TYR A 264 19.68 -1.64 10.37
CA TYR A 264 20.28 -2.52 9.36
C TYR A 264 21.69 -2.05 9.02
N GLU A 265 22.45 -2.89 8.33
CA GLU A 265 23.80 -2.59 7.82
C GLU A 265 23.81 -1.34 6.92
N LYS A 266 24.99 -0.87 6.50
CA LYS A 266 25.08 0.26 5.56
C LYS A 266 24.55 -0.15 4.18
N LYS A 267 24.13 0.84 3.38
CA LYS A 267 23.72 0.58 1.99
C LYS A 267 24.99 0.51 1.12
N GLU A 268 24.93 -0.33 0.11
CA GLU A 268 25.92 -0.38 -0.96
C GLU A 268 25.49 0.56 -2.09
N TYR A 269 26.48 1.22 -2.69
CA TYR A 269 26.26 2.23 -3.73
C TYR A 269 27.22 2.06 -4.92
N ASP A 270 27.91 0.93 -5.03
CA ASP A 270 28.92 0.68 -6.07
C ASP A 270 28.32 0.74 -7.47
N PHE A 271 27.04 0.35 -7.59
CA PHE A 271 26.25 0.53 -8.82
C PHE A 271 26.28 1.96 -9.39
N LYS A 272 26.49 3.00 -8.55
CA LYS A 272 26.61 4.37 -9.04
C LYS A 272 27.91 4.55 -9.81
N THR A 273 29.01 4.02 -9.28
CA THR A 273 30.32 4.06 -9.92
C THR A 273 30.29 3.26 -11.22
N ASP A 274 29.68 2.08 -11.21
CA ASP A 274 29.54 1.24 -12.39
C ASP A 274 28.73 1.93 -13.51
N ILE A 275 27.63 2.60 -13.15
CA ILE A 275 26.82 3.36 -14.11
C ILE A 275 27.60 4.56 -14.66
N MET A 276 28.33 5.30 -13.81
CA MET A 276 29.15 6.43 -14.24
C MET A 276 30.27 5.97 -15.19
N GLN A 277 30.96 4.89 -14.85
CA GLN A 277 32.01 4.32 -15.69
C GLN A 277 31.45 3.83 -17.02
N SER A 278 30.30 3.15 -17.01
CA SER A 278 29.61 2.70 -18.23
C SER A 278 29.22 3.87 -19.13
N ALA A 279 28.79 5.01 -18.56
CA ALA A 279 28.48 6.21 -19.33
C ALA A 279 29.72 6.79 -20.01
N ILE A 280 30.86 6.85 -19.30
CA ILE A 280 32.15 7.32 -19.84
C ILE A 280 32.61 6.39 -20.97
N THR A 281 32.60 5.07 -20.76
CA THR A 281 32.99 4.09 -21.77
C THR A 281 32.10 4.17 -23.01
N ASN A 282 30.78 4.25 -22.85
CA ASN A 282 29.88 4.39 -24.01
C ASN A 282 30.14 5.66 -24.82
N GLN A 283 30.53 6.76 -24.16
CA GLN A 283 30.93 8.00 -24.83
C GLN A 283 32.25 7.83 -25.59
N GLN A 284 33.24 7.18 -24.98
CA GLN A 284 34.56 6.93 -25.58
C GLN A 284 34.48 6.00 -26.79
N ASP A 285 33.68 4.95 -26.69
CA ASP A 285 33.49 3.95 -27.75
C ASP A 285 32.66 4.50 -28.93
N GLY A 286 32.12 5.73 -28.83
CA GLY A 286 31.23 6.31 -29.85
C GLY A 286 29.91 5.56 -30.02
N THR A 287 29.63 4.57 -29.16
CA THR A 287 28.42 3.77 -29.23
C THR A 287 27.20 4.60 -28.85
N GLN A 288 26.37 4.93 -29.85
CA GLN A 288 25.01 5.41 -29.63
C GLN A 288 24.08 4.24 -29.20
N LYS A 289 24.43 3.55 -28.12
CA LYS A 289 23.57 2.51 -27.55
C LYS A 289 22.28 3.18 -27.09
N LYS A 290 21.21 3.03 -27.87
CA LYS A 290 19.88 3.47 -27.48
C LYS A 290 19.44 2.60 -26.30
N THR A 291 19.01 3.22 -25.21
CA THR A 291 18.42 2.48 -24.10
C THR A 291 17.12 1.83 -24.55
N LEU A 292 16.72 0.72 -23.90
CA LEU A 292 15.46 0.02 -24.21
C LEU A 292 14.24 0.96 -24.13
N HIS A 293 14.31 1.99 -23.27
CA HIS A 293 13.29 3.02 -23.17
C HIS A 293 13.34 4.04 -24.32
N GLN A 294 14.53 4.42 -24.80
CA GLN A 294 14.68 5.26 -26.00
C GLN A 294 14.17 4.54 -27.26
N LEU A 295 14.20 3.21 -27.29
CA LEU A 295 13.64 2.41 -28.38
C LEU A 295 12.10 2.42 -28.38
N LYS A 296 11.45 2.52 -27.21
CA LYS A 296 9.99 2.65 -27.06
C LYS A 296 9.52 4.11 -27.22
N SER A 297 9.97 4.83 -28.26
CA SER A 297 9.72 6.26 -28.43
C SER A 297 8.24 6.61 -28.19
N LEU A 298 7.96 7.31 -27.09
CA LEU A 298 6.61 7.73 -26.73
C LEU A 298 6.44 9.18 -27.19
N THR A 299 5.65 9.40 -28.23
CA THR A 299 5.23 10.74 -28.62
C THR A 299 4.19 11.23 -27.63
N LEU A 300 4.61 12.11 -26.73
CA LEU A 300 3.76 12.67 -25.67
C LEU A 300 3.16 14.00 -26.15
N PRO A 301 1.85 14.23 -25.93
CA PRO A 301 1.26 15.53 -26.23
C PRO A 301 1.94 16.62 -25.40
N ARG A 302 2.19 17.77 -26.04
CA ARG A 302 2.87 18.91 -25.42
C ARG A 302 2.07 19.52 -24.27
N ASN A 303 0.74 19.61 -24.45
CA ASN A 303 -0.17 20.27 -23.52
C ASN A 303 -1.30 19.33 -23.09
N ILE A 304 -1.89 19.62 -21.92
CA ILE A 304 -3.08 18.92 -21.41
C ILE A 304 -4.34 19.42 -22.13
N SER A 305 -4.36 20.70 -22.50
CA SER A 305 -5.46 21.31 -23.24
C SER A 305 -5.65 20.61 -24.59
N LYS A 306 -6.90 20.27 -24.90
CA LYS A 306 -7.31 19.82 -26.24
C LYS A 306 -7.53 20.99 -27.19
N ASP A 307 -7.80 22.17 -26.62
CA ASP A 307 -8.00 23.39 -27.39
C ASP A 307 -6.65 24.02 -27.72
N PRO A 308 -6.53 24.66 -28.91
CA PRO A 308 -5.36 25.45 -29.26
C PRO A 308 -5.06 26.50 -28.18
N ALA A 309 -3.78 26.73 -27.91
CA ALA A 309 -3.40 27.83 -27.02
C ALA A 309 -3.87 29.16 -27.63
N PRO A 310 -4.53 30.04 -26.86
CA PRO A 310 -4.77 31.42 -27.28
C PRO A 310 -3.45 32.12 -27.60
N CYS A 311 -3.50 33.27 -28.29
CA CYS A 311 -2.28 34.02 -28.54
C CYS A 311 -1.63 34.45 -27.21
N LYS A 312 -0.31 34.58 -27.23
CA LYS A 312 0.46 34.84 -26.00
C LYS A 312 0.11 36.22 -25.43
N GLU A 313 -0.16 37.17 -26.31
CA GLU A 313 -0.52 38.54 -25.99
C GLU A 313 -1.83 38.58 -25.18
N ASP A 314 -2.89 37.93 -25.66
CA ASP A 314 -4.18 37.84 -24.95
C ASP A 314 -4.04 37.20 -23.57
N LEU A 315 -3.19 36.17 -23.45
CA LEU A 315 -2.93 35.50 -22.17
C LEU A 315 -2.20 36.42 -21.18
N VAL A 316 -1.25 37.21 -21.67
CA VAL A 316 -0.50 38.18 -20.85
C VAL A 316 -1.41 39.32 -20.40
N ASP A 317 -2.25 39.84 -21.29
CA ASP A 317 -3.17 40.94 -20.99
C ASP A 317 -4.25 40.49 -19.99
N SER A 318 -4.84 39.31 -20.19
CA SER A 318 -5.76 38.69 -19.23
C SER A 318 -5.12 38.39 -17.88
N HIS A 319 -3.83 38.07 -17.84
CA HIS A 319 -3.12 37.85 -16.58
C HIS A 319 -2.89 39.18 -15.84
N ARG A 320 -2.47 40.22 -16.56
CA ARG A 320 -2.20 41.55 -16.00
C ARG A 320 -3.46 42.24 -15.48
N SER A 321 -4.59 42.09 -16.16
CA SER A 321 -5.87 42.69 -15.76
C SER A 321 -6.46 42.11 -14.46
N ARG A 322 -5.97 40.96 -13.98
CA ARG A 322 -6.39 40.38 -12.68
C ARG A 322 -5.87 41.14 -11.47
N PHE A 323 -4.90 42.03 -11.67
CA PHE A 323 -4.26 42.82 -10.61
C PHE A 323 -4.67 44.30 -10.64
N ILE A 324 -5.62 44.65 -11.50
CA ILE A 324 -6.26 45.98 -11.61
C ILE A 324 -7.68 45.85 -11.08
#